data_AF-A0A1C4NKF7-F1
#
_entry.id   AF-A0A1C4NKF7-F1
#
_cell.length_a   1.000
_cell.length_b   1.000
_cell.length_c   1.000
_cell.angle_alpha   90.00
_cell.angle_beta   90.00
_cell.angle_gamma   90.00
#
_symmetry.space_group_name_H-M   'P 1'
#
loop_
_entity.id
_entity.type
_entity.pdbx_description
1 polymer ?
#
loop_
_entity_poly.entity_id
_entity_poly.type
_entity_poly.pdbx_seq_one_letter_code
_entity_poly.pdbx_strand_id
1 'polypeptide(L)'
;PALSYEAGDQSLRVGAAGVLAPVAPAAWDAHSEGERVLTRWFRARVADPAAEGLAAIGPRAWPREWTSDLLALLTDLTLHAERAAHCAEFVAEGEKKGDAIGGADLRAAGVLPVPAAARRPATVLETREEGPEGQFALL
;
A
#
# COMPACT_ATOMS: atom_id res chain seq x y z
N PRO A 1 23.98 10.75 -1.99
CA PRO A 1 24.08 9.55 -2.86
C PRO A 1 22.90 9.55 -3.84
N ALA A 2 23.01 8.90 -5.00
CA ALA A 2 21.92 8.81 -5.97
C ALA A 2 21.22 7.43 -5.90
N LEU A 3 19.98 7.37 -6.36
CA LEU A 3 19.23 6.14 -6.56
C LEU A 3 19.00 5.96 -8.06
N SER A 4 19.36 4.81 -8.62
CA SER A 4 19.12 4.48 -10.02
C SER A 4 18.75 3.02 -10.21
N TYR A 5 18.15 2.70 -11.34
CA TYR A 5 17.74 1.35 -11.69
C TYR A 5 18.28 0.99 -13.06
N GLU A 6 18.88 -0.20 -13.16
CA GLU A 6 19.33 -0.78 -14.41
C GLU A 6 18.34 -1.89 -14.80
N ALA A 7 17.69 -1.72 -15.94
CA ALA A 7 16.60 -2.61 -16.35
C ALA A 7 17.13 -3.95 -16.88
N GLY A 8 18.34 -3.96 -17.46
CA GLY A 8 18.93 -5.16 -18.04
C GLY A 8 19.27 -6.23 -17.01
N ASP A 9 19.74 -5.82 -15.83
CA ASP A 9 20.11 -6.70 -14.72
C ASP A 9 19.08 -6.71 -13.57
N GLN A 10 18.01 -5.91 -13.69
CA GLN A 10 17.03 -5.67 -12.65
C GLN A 10 17.68 -5.21 -11.33
N SER A 11 18.73 -4.39 -11.42
CA SER A 11 19.46 -3.90 -10.25
C SER A 11 19.00 -2.51 -9.83
N LEU A 12 18.64 -2.38 -8.56
CA LEU A 12 18.55 -1.09 -7.88
C LEU A 12 19.91 -0.71 -7.31
N ARG A 13 20.47 0.41 -7.79
CA ARG A 13 21.74 0.96 -7.33
C ARG A 13 21.51 2.07 -6.30
N VAL A 14 22.20 1.95 -5.17
CA VAL A 14 22.09 2.85 -4.01
C VAL A 14 23.46 3.46 -3.74
N GLY A 15 23.62 4.74 -4.07
CA GLY A 15 24.90 5.42 -3.97
C GLY A 15 25.96 4.82 -4.91
N ALA A 16 27.23 4.87 -4.49
CA ALA A 16 28.35 4.45 -5.34
C ALA A 16 28.57 2.92 -5.38
N ALA A 17 28.23 2.20 -4.32
CA ALA A 17 28.58 0.78 -4.15
C ALA A 17 27.38 -0.13 -3.82
N GLY A 18 26.26 0.42 -3.36
CA GLY A 18 25.09 -0.38 -3.00
C GLY A 18 24.38 -0.91 -4.23
N VAL A 19 24.11 -2.22 -4.26
CA VAL A 19 23.35 -2.89 -5.32
C VAL A 19 22.39 -3.88 -4.69
N LEU A 20 21.15 -3.87 -5.15
CA LEU A 20 20.10 -4.82 -4.79
C LEU A 20 19.56 -5.42 -6.08
N ALA A 21 19.63 -6.74 -6.20
CA ALA A 21 19.14 -7.47 -7.37
C ALA A 21 18.68 -8.89 -6.97
N PRO A 22 17.66 -9.45 -7.63
CA PRO A 22 16.80 -8.79 -8.62
C PRO A 22 15.75 -7.89 -7.94
N VAL A 23 15.36 -6.80 -8.59
CA VAL A 23 14.25 -5.92 -8.21
C VAL A 23 13.25 -5.89 -9.35
N ALA A 24 12.00 -6.25 -9.08
CA ALA A 24 10.96 -6.24 -10.10
C ALA A 24 10.81 -4.84 -10.72
N PRO A 25 10.71 -4.71 -12.06
CA PRO A 25 10.49 -3.41 -12.72
C PRO A 25 9.26 -2.68 -12.17
N ALA A 26 8.20 -3.42 -11.85
CA ALA A 26 6.97 -2.86 -11.27
C ALA A 26 7.21 -2.21 -9.89
N ALA A 27 8.13 -2.75 -9.07
CA ALA A 27 8.50 -2.13 -7.81
C ALA A 27 9.30 -0.84 -8.03
N TRP A 28 10.16 -0.80 -9.04
CA TRP A 28 10.84 0.43 -9.45
C TRP A 28 9.84 1.48 -9.93
N ASP A 29 8.87 1.10 -10.77
CA ASP A 29 7.88 1.96 -11.42
C ASP A 29 6.66 2.32 -10.57
N ALA A 30 6.61 1.91 -9.31
CA ALA A 30 5.52 2.28 -8.42
C ALA A 30 5.51 3.79 -8.10
N HIS A 31 4.35 4.42 -8.29
CA HIS A 31 4.13 5.85 -8.00
C HIS A 31 3.03 6.04 -6.97
N SER A 32 3.15 7.11 -6.17
CA SER A 32 2.13 7.62 -5.27
C SER A 32 2.11 9.14 -5.37
N GLU A 33 0.93 9.73 -5.54
CA GLU A 33 0.76 11.18 -5.70
C GLU A 33 1.60 11.80 -6.85
N GLY A 34 1.85 11.02 -7.90
CA GLY A 34 2.63 11.45 -9.07
C GLY A 34 4.16 11.36 -8.90
N GLU A 35 4.66 10.94 -7.73
CA GLU A 35 6.09 10.70 -7.50
C GLU A 35 6.39 9.20 -7.35
N ARG A 36 7.55 8.77 -7.83
CA ARG A 36 8.06 7.41 -7.64
C ARG A 36 8.32 7.12 -6.16
N VAL A 37 7.71 6.07 -5.64
CA VAL A 37 7.72 5.73 -4.20
C VAL A 37 9.15 5.54 -3.68
N LEU A 38 10.00 4.80 -4.41
CA LEU A 38 11.39 4.56 -4.02
C LEU A 38 12.23 5.85 -4.01
N THR A 39 12.01 6.76 -4.98
CA THR A 39 12.69 8.05 -5.02
C THR A 39 12.30 8.90 -3.80
N ARG A 40 11.00 8.97 -3.47
CA ARG A 40 10.50 9.67 -2.29
C ARG A 40 11.08 9.08 -1.00
N TRP A 41 11.04 7.76 -0.85
CA TRP A 41 11.55 7.04 0.32
C TRP A 41 13.05 7.28 0.54
N PHE A 42 13.84 7.25 -0.54
CA PHE A 42 15.29 7.45 -0.49
C PHE A 42 15.65 8.90 -0.15
N ARG A 43 15.00 9.87 -0.78
CA ARG A 43 15.22 11.31 -0.52
C ARG A 43 14.92 11.68 0.92
N ALA A 44 13.90 11.08 1.52
CA ALA A 44 13.54 11.32 2.92
C ALA A 44 14.62 10.85 3.93
N ARG A 45 15.54 9.97 3.52
CA ARG A 45 16.60 9.40 4.37
C ARG A 45 17.98 9.96 4.07
N VAL A 46 18.24 10.33 2.81
CA VAL A 46 19.53 10.88 2.43
C VAL A 46 19.53 12.38 2.69
N ALA A 47 20.41 12.80 3.61
CA ALA A 47 20.60 14.21 3.95
C ALA A 47 20.85 15.05 2.69
N ASP A 48 20.12 16.16 2.58
CA ASP A 48 20.41 17.19 1.60
C ASP A 48 21.72 17.89 2.03
N PRO A 49 22.77 17.91 1.18
CA PRO A 49 24.01 18.61 1.49
C PRO A 49 23.82 20.11 1.79
N ALA A 50 22.71 20.71 1.33
CA ALA A 50 22.36 22.10 1.58
C ALA A 50 21.45 22.30 2.81
N ALA A 51 21.06 21.24 3.52
CA ALA A 51 20.22 21.37 4.71
C ALA A 51 20.98 22.05 5.86
N GLU A 52 20.27 22.88 6.62
CA GLU A 52 20.77 23.56 7.81
C GLU A 52 19.98 23.16 9.07
N GLY A 53 20.55 23.44 10.25
CA GLY A 53 19.89 23.18 11.53
C GLY A 53 19.60 21.70 11.78
N LEU A 54 18.42 21.38 12.33
CA LEU A 54 18.04 20.00 12.65
C LEU A 54 17.87 19.10 11.41
N ALA A 55 17.54 19.68 10.26
CA ALA A 55 17.39 18.94 9.01
C ALA A 55 18.74 18.40 8.48
N ALA A 56 19.87 19.00 8.90
CA ALA A 56 21.20 18.53 8.58
C ALA A 56 21.63 17.30 9.41
N ILE A 57 20.87 16.95 10.45
CA ILE A 57 21.19 15.83 11.34
C ILE A 57 20.74 14.53 10.67
N GLY A 58 21.69 13.65 10.40
CA GLY A 58 21.43 12.31 9.89
C GLY A 58 22.57 11.34 10.20
N PRO A 59 22.37 10.04 9.94
CA PRO A 59 23.43 9.05 10.06
C PRO A 59 24.64 9.39 9.18
N ARG A 60 25.85 9.23 9.72
CA ARG A 60 27.09 9.43 8.96
C ARG A 60 27.34 8.34 7.92
N ALA A 61 26.71 7.18 8.08
CA ALA A 61 26.80 6.04 7.21
C ALA A 61 25.41 5.39 7.09
N TRP A 62 25.22 4.60 6.03
CA TRP A 62 24.00 3.86 5.78
C TRP A 62 23.75 2.82 6.90
N PRO A 63 22.70 2.99 7.73
CA PRO A 63 22.36 2.02 8.76
C PRO A 63 21.84 0.71 8.16
N ARG A 64 22.08 -0.41 8.84
CA ARG A 64 21.57 -1.72 8.40
C ARG A 64 20.04 -1.73 8.32
N GLU A 65 19.39 -1.02 9.24
CA GLU A 65 17.94 -0.91 9.34
C GLU A 65 17.34 -0.32 8.06
N TRP A 66 18.02 0.63 7.42
CA TRP A 66 17.55 1.19 6.16
C TRP A 66 17.63 0.20 4.99
N THR A 67 18.59 -0.74 5.02
CA THR A 67 18.59 -1.85 4.06
C THR A 67 17.38 -2.74 4.30
N SER A 68 17.08 -3.07 5.56
CA SER A 68 15.92 -3.88 5.91
C SER A 68 14.60 -3.21 5.50
N ASP A 69 14.44 -1.91 5.80
CA ASP A 69 13.30 -1.12 5.37
C ASP A 69 13.15 -1.09 3.84
N LEU A 70 14.26 -0.92 3.11
CA LEU A 70 14.24 -0.91 1.65
C LEU A 70 13.83 -2.26 1.07
N LEU A 71 14.34 -3.36 1.62
CA LEU A 71 13.96 -4.72 1.21
C LEU A 71 12.48 -5.00 1.49
N ALA A 72 11.97 -4.55 2.64
CA ALA A 72 10.56 -4.68 2.97
C ALA A 72 9.70 -3.87 2.00
N LEU A 73 10.05 -2.61 1.73
CA LEU A 73 9.35 -1.77 0.77
C LEU A 73 9.35 -2.38 -0.65
N LEU A 74 10.48 -2.90 -1.12
CA LEU A 74 10.56 -3.55 -2.42
C LEU A 74 9.67 -4.78 -2.51
N THR A 75 9.57 -5.54 -1.41
CA THR A 75 8.68 -6.68 -1.30
C THR A 75 7.22 -6.23 -1.39
N ASP A 76 6.83 -5.23 -0.61
CA ASP A 76 5.47 -4.70 -0.59
C ASP A 76 5.04 -4.14 -1.96
N LEU A 77 5.93 -3.40 -2.64
CA LEU A 77 5.66 -2.86 -3.97
C LEU A 77 5.51 -3.96 -5.02
N THR A 78 6.35 -5.00 -4.95
CA THR A 78 6.23 -6.17 -5.83
C THR A 78 4.90 -6.89 -5.61
N LEU A 79 4.56 -7.21 -4.36
CA LEU A 79 3.30 -7.89 -4.01
C LEU A 79 2.07 -7.05 -4.39
N HIS A 80 2.15 -5.73 -4.25
CA HIS A 80 1.07 -4.84 -4.66
C HIS A 80 0.84 -4.90 -6.18
N ALA A 81 1.91 -4.90 -6.98
CA ALA A 81 1.82 -4.99 -8.43
C ALA A 81 1.29 -6.36 -8.88
N GLU A 82 1.77 -7.45 -8.28
CA GLU A 82 1.28 -8.81 -8.56
C GLU A 82 -0.20 -8.95 -8.23
N ARG A 83 -0.63 -8.44 -7.08
CA ARG A 83 -2.04 -8.42 -6.71
C ARG A 83 -2.89 -7.60 -7.70
N ALA A 84 -2.40 -6.44 -8.12
CA ALA A 84 -3.11 -5.61 -9.09
C ALA A 84 -3.30 -6.34 -10.44
N ALA A 85 -2.27 -7.05 -10.91
CA ALA A 85 -2.35 -7.88 -12.10
C ALA A 85 -3.39 -9.01 -11.94
N HIS A 86 -3.35 -9.73 -10.82
CA HIS A 86 -4.31 -10.80 -10.55
C HIS A 86 -5.76 -10.30 -10.46
N CYS A 87 -6.00 -9.14 -9.83
CA CYS A 87 -7.32 -8.51 -9.81
C CYS A 87 -7.81 -8.15 -11.21
N ALA A 88 -6.92 -7.61 -12.07
CA ALA A 88 -7.27 -7.27 -13.45
C ALA A 88 -7.64 -8.52 -14.27
N GLU A 89 -6.89 -9.60 -14.11
CA GLU A 89 -7.20 -10.90 -14.74
C GLU A 89 -8.54 -11.46 -14.26
N PHE A 90 -8.79 -11.42 -12.96
CA PHE A 90 -10.05 -11.88 -12.37
C PHE A 90 -11.26 -11.10 -12.92
N VAL A 91 -11.15 -9.77 -12.99
CA VAL A 91 -12.20 -8.92 -13.57
C VAL A 91 -12.42 -9.25 -15.04
N ALA A 92 -11.35 -9.33 -15.84
CA ALA A 92 -11.45 -9.65 -17.26
C ALA A 92 -12.07 -11.03 -17.52
N GLU A 93 -11.81 -12.01 -16.66
CA GLU A 93 -12.42 -13.34 -16.76
C GLU A 93 -13.91 -13.33 -16.39
N GLY A 94 -14.29 -12.59 -15.34
CA GLY A 94 -15.69 -12.39 -14.97
C GLY A 94 -16.51 -11.71 -16.08
N GLU A 95 -15.92 -10.69 -16.72
CA GLU A 95 -16.51 -10.00 -17.87
C GLU A 95 -16.74 -10.94 -19.07
N LYS A 96 -15.76 -11.80 -19.40
CA LYS A 96 -15.88 -12.78 -20.49
C LYS A 96 -16.98 -13.81 -20.25
N LYS A 97 -17.12 -14.28 -19.00
CA LYS A 97 -18.15 -15.27 -18.63
C LYS A 97 -19.54 -14.66 -18.54
N GLY A 98 -19.66 -13.34 -18.49
CA GLY A 98 -20.91 -12.67 -18.16
C GLY A 98 -21.36 -12.95 -16.72
N ASP A 99 -20.43 -13.38 -15.84
CA ASP A 99 -20.66 -13.74 -14.43
C ASP A 99 -20.90 -12.52 -13.52
N ALA A 100 -21.33 -11.40 -14.11
CA ALA A 100 -21.67 -10.20 -13.38
C ALA A 100 -22.96 -10.43 -12.60
N ILE A 101 -22.84 -10.73 -11.31
CA ILE A 101 -23.99 -10.77 -10.39
C ILE A 101 -24.62 -9.38 -10.35
N GLY A 102 -25.79 -9.26 -10.97
CA GLY A 102 -26.52 -8.01 -11.07
C GLY A 102 -27.56 -7.84 -9.97
N GLY A 103 -28.18 -6.66 -9.92
CA GLY A 103 -29.28 -6.42 -8.98
C GLY A 103 -30.49 -7.35 -9.19
N ALA A 104 -30.69 -7.91 -10.39
CA ALA A 104 -31.73 -8.91 -10.64
C ALA A 104 -31.42 -10.23 -9.93
N ASP A 105 -30.18 -10.71 -10.03
CA ASP A 105 -29.71 -11.94 -9.38
C ASP A 105 -29.76 -11.82 -7.86
N LEU A 106 -29.35 -10.67 -7.32
CA LEU A 106 -29.44 -10.40 -5.89
C LEU A 106 -30.89 -10.34 -5.38
N ARG A 107 -31.85 -9.88 -6.20
CA ARG A 107 -33.29 -9.93 -5.84
C ARG A 107 -33.82 -11.35 -5.92
N ALA A 108 -33.45 -12.11 -6.94
CA ALA A 108 -33.83 -13.52 -7.09
C ALA A 108 -33.29 -14.37 -5.93
N ALA A 109 -32.09 -14.06 -5.44
CA ALA A 109 -31.48 -14.68 -4.26
C ALA A 109 -32.03 -14.17 -2.91
N GLY A 110 -32.95 -13.20 -2.91
CA GLY A 110 -33.52 -12.61 -1.69
C GLY A 110 -32.56 -11.72 -0.89
N VAL A 111 -31.41 -11.34 -1.46
CA VAL A 111 -30.44 -10.41 -0.86
C VAL A 111 -30.91 -8.96 -0.96
N LEU A 112 -31.55 -8.60 -2.08
CA LEU A 112 -32.19 -7.31 -2.29
C LEU A 112 -33.73 -7.44 -2.23
N PRO A 113 -34.44 -6.42 -1.69
CA PRO A 113 -33.91 -5.16 -1.18
C PRO A 113 -33.25 -5.30 0.21
N VAL A 114 -32.28 -4.43 0.49
CA VAL A 114 -31.66 -4.35 1.83
C VAL A 114 -32.76 -4.12 2.88
N PRO A 115 -32.84 -4.96 3.94
CA PRO A 115 -33.84 -4.82 5.01
C PRO A 115 -33.81 -3.43 5.64
N ALA A 116 -34.97 -2.89 6.03
CA ALA A 116 -35.07 -1.54 6.58
C ALA A 116 -34.19 -1.32 7.84
N ALA A 117 -34.04 -2.36 8.66
CA ALA A 117 -33.18 -2.32 9.85
C ALA A 117 -31.69 -2.16 9.52
N ALA A 118 -31.22 -2.75 8.41
CA ALA A 118 -29.82 -2.67 7.97
C ALA A 118 -29.46 -1.34 7.28
N ARG A 119 -30.46 -0.48 7.01
CA ARG A 119 -30.24 0.87 6.45
C ARG A 119 -30.07 1.93 7.53
N ARG A 120 -30.31 1.58 8.79
CA ARG A 120 -30.09 2.48 9.92
C ARG A 120 -28.60 2.47 10.27
N PRO A 121 -28.04 3.59 10.78
CA PRO A 121 -26.75 3.57 11.42
C PRO A 121 -26.70 2.41 12.43
N ALA A 122 -25.52 1.82 12.64
CA ALA A 122 -25.38 0.78 13.65
C ALA A 122 -25.93 1.30 14.99
N THR A 123 -26.95 0.64 15.54
CA THR A 123 -27.61 1.03 16.80
C THR A 123 -26.67 1.00 18.01
N VAL A 124 -25.50 0.39 17.85
CA VAL A 124 -24.33 0.50 18.75
C VAL A 124 -23.96 1.97 18.99
N LEU A 125 -24.16 2.85 18.01
CA LEU A 125 -23.88 4.29 18.12
C LEU A 125 -25.01 5.09 18.81
N GLU A 126 -26.19 4.49 18.99
CA GLU A 126 -27.34 5.11 19.69
C GLU A 126 -27.40 4.70 21.17
N THR A 127 -26.56 3.74 21.58
CA THR A 127 -26.49 3.28 22.96
C THR A 127 -25.69 4.29 23.77
N ARG A 128 -26.31 4.88 24.80
CA ARG A 128 -25.64 5.78 25.73
C ARG A 128 -24.64 4.97 26.56
N GLU A 129 -23.36 5.32 26.50
CA GLU A 129 -22.31 4.76 27.35
C GLU A 129 -22.68 4.94 28.84
N GLU A 130 -22.80 3.83 29.59
CA GLU A 130 -23.21 3.84 31.01
C GLU A 130 -22.05 3.64 32.00
N GLY A 131 -20.80 3.52 31.53
CA GLY A 131 -19.63 3.25 32.38
C GLY A 131 -18.62 4.41 32.46
N PRO A 132 -17.80 4.49 33.54
CA PRO A 132 -16.81 5.56 33.74
C PRO A 132 -15.67 5.59 32.69
N GLU A 133 -15.62 4.60 31.79
CA GLU A 133 -14.60 4.45 30.74
C GLU A 133 -15.22 4.10 29.36
N GLY A 134 -16.51 4.37 29.14
CA GLY A 134 -17.17 4.10 27.84
C GLY A 134 -17.36 2.61 27.50
N GLN A 135 -17.33 1.71 28.49
CA GLN A 135 -17.46 0.27 28.25
C GLN A 135 -18.92 -0.18 28.10
N PHE A 136 -19.18 -1.03 27.10
CA PHE A 136 -20.47 -1.68 26.85
C PHE A 136 -20.58 -2.97 27.67
N ALA A 137 -21.60 -3.09 28.52
CA ALA A 137 -22.00 -4.39 29.06
C ALA A 137 -23.01 -5.04 28.10
N LEU A 138 -22.63 -6.16 27.48
CA LEU A 138 -23.57 -7.00 26.75
C LEU A 138 -24.36 -7.83 27.78
N LEU A 139 -25.67 -7.62 27.86
CA LEU A 139 -26.61 -8.51 28.58
C LEU A 139 -26.94 -9.73 27.71
#